data_AF-A0A9E3KD75-F1
#
_entry.id   AF-A0A9E3KD75-F1
#
_cell.length_a   1.000
_cell.length_b   1.000
_cell.length_c   1.000
_cell.angle_alpha   90.00
_cell.angle_beta   90.00
_cell.angle_gamma   90.00
#
_symmetry.space_group_name_H-M   'P 1'
#
loop_
_entity.id
_entity.type
_entity.pdbx_description
1 polymer ?
#
loop_
_entity_poly.entity_id
_entity_poly.type
_entity_poly.pdbx_seq_one_letter_code
_entity_poly.pdbx_strand_id
1 'polypeptide(L)'
;MKILFRDIVFAFIGLAIGVFLLFKLLGLYTQHGKSITVPDLSETSIEEVKSILKKKKLRYEVADTSYNETLPAGAVIDQNPKPNSQVKQKRTIYLVINSDTPPPVSMPDLVDTSVRQAEILLKNSGLRLGERTYRPDIAKDVVLEQLYKGQPIKAGDQILKGERVDVVLGDGFGKRTMQVPDLIGLEYQEAIVALQAYSLNPGKVVFDGNSTERADAIVIDQSPSSSSGKILNMGESIDIYLTPNPES
;
A
#
# COMPACT_ATOMS: atom_id res chain seq x y z
N MET A 1 1.05 -32.96 88.32
CA MET A 1 0.20 -33.07 87.10
C MET A 1 -0.61 -31.81 86.80
N LYS A 2 -1.31 -31.19 87.77
CA LYS A 2 -2.15 -29.98 87.54
C LYS A 2 -1.39 -28.73 87.03
N ILE A 3 -0.14 -28.53 87.47
CA ILE A 3 0.69 -27.37 87.08
C ILE A 3 1.12 -27.47 85.61
N LEU A 4 1.63 -28.63 85.18
CA LEU A 4 2.00 -28.89 83.79
C LEU A 4 0.81 -28.75 82.83
N PHE A 5 -0.38 -29.23 83.24
CA PHE A 5 -1.59 -29.08 82.44
C PHE A 5 -1.99 -27.60 82.25
N ARG A 6 -1.89 -26.79 83.31
CA ARG A 6 -2.16 -25.35 83.27
C ARG A 6 -1.20 -24.63 82.32
N ASP A 7 0.09 -24.94 82.40
CA ASP A 7 1.11 -24.27 81.59
C ASP A 7 0.98 -24.64 80.09
N ILE A 8 0.58 -25.89 79.77
CA ILE A 8 0.22 -26.31 78.40
C ILE A 8 -1.01 -25.57 77.89
N VAL A 9 -2.05 -25.40 78.71
CA VAL A 9 -3.26 -24.65 78.33
C VAL A 9 -2.92 -23.18 78.04
N PHE A 10 -2.09 -22.54 78.87
CA PHE A 10 -1.64 -21.17 78.60
C PHE A 10 -0.78 -21.06 77.34
N ALA A 11 0.08 -22.03 77.06
CA ALA A 11 0.86 -22.07 75.81
C ALA A 11 -0.05 -22.19 74.58
N PHE A 12 -1.08 -23.03 74.63
CA PHE A 12 -2.07 -23.15 73.55
C PHE A 12 -2.89 -21.88 73.36
N ILE A 13 -3.32 -21.24 74.45
CA ILE A 13 -4.04 -19.96 74.40
C ILE A 13 -3.14 -18.87 73.80
N GLY A 14 -1.88 -18.78 74.23
CA GLY A 14 -0.90 -17.84 73.70
C GLY A 14 -0.63 -18.06 72.21
N LEU A 15 -0.47 -19.31 71.78
CA LEU A 15 -0.30 -19.67 70.37
C LEU A 15 -1.54 -19.30 69.55
N ALA A 16 -2.75 -19.61 70.05
CA ALA A 16 -4.00 -19.27 69.38
C ALA A 16 -4.17 -17.76 69.23
N ILE A 17 -3.85 -16.97 70.26
CA ILE A 17 -3.86 -15.51 70.21
C ILE A 17 -2.81 -15.00 69.20
N GLY A 18 -1.60 -15.56 69.21
CA GLY A 18 -0.54 -15.19 68.27
C GLY A 18 -0.95 -15.44 66.82
N VAL A 19 -1.52 -16.61 66.52
CA VAL A 19 -2.05 -16.95 65.19
C VAL A 19 -3.20 -16.02 64.80
N PHE A 20 -4.12 -15.73 65.71
CA PHE A 20 -5.24 -14.81 65.46
C PHE A 20 -4.77 -13.38 65.15
N LEU A 21 -3.82 -12.86 65.94
CA LEU A 21 -3.22 -11.55 65.70
C LEU A 21 -2.46 -11.52 64.37
N LEU A 22 -1.72 -12.57 64.04
CA LEU A 22 -1.03 -12.70 62.77
C LEU A 22 -2.01 -12.65 61.59
N PHE A 23 -3.13 -13.37 61.63
CA PHE A 23 -4.17 -13.28 60.60
C PHE A 23 -4.80 -11.88 60.51
N LYS A 24 -5.05 -11.20 61.63
CA LYS A 24 -5.54 -9.80 61.63
C LYS A 24 -4.53 -8.85 61.00
N LEU A 25 -3.25 -9.00 61.32
CA LEU A 25 -2.15 -8.20 60.77
C LEU A 25 -1.99 -8.47 59.27
N LEU A 26 -2.08 -9.73 58.85
CA LEU A 26 -2.03 -10.13 57.45
C LEU A 26 -3.22 -9.57 56.66
N GLY A 27 -4.43 -9.59 57.24
CA GLY A 27 -5.64 -9.00 56.63
C GLY A 27 -5.52 -7.48 56.43
N LEU A 28 -4.98 -6.77 57.42
CA LEU A 28 -4.69 -5.33 57.33
C LEU A 28 -3.62 -5.03 56.28
N TYR A 29 -2.54 -5.82 56.25
CA TYR A 29 -1.43 -5.62 55.33
C TYR A 29 -1.79 -5.92 53.87
N THR A 30 -2.55 -7.00 53.65
CA THR A 30 -2.91 -7.46 52.29
C THR A 30 -4.11 -6.74 51.68
N GLN A 31 -4.82 -5.91 52.46
CA GLN A 31 -6.07 -5.23 52.11
C GLN A 31 -7.08 -6.19 51.43
N HIS A 32 -7.22 -7.38 51.99
CA HIS A 32 -8.11 -8.41 51.44
C HIS A 32 -9.54 -7.87 51.30
N GLY A 33 -10.14 -8.01 50.10
CA GLY A 33 -11.50 -7.55 49.79
C GLY A 33 -11.64 -6.09 49.30
N LYS A 34 -10.57 -5.27 49.30
CA LYS A 34 -10.62 -3.92 48.72
C LYS A 34 -10.12 -3.93 47.27
N SER A 35 -11.05 -4.02 46.33
CA SER A 35 -10.77 -3.90 44.90
C SER A 35 -11.29 -2.58 44.33
N ILE A 36 -10.71 -2.18 43.21
CA ILE A 36 -11.12 -1.05 42.39
C ILE A 36 -11.53 -1.64 41.05
N THR A 37 -12.73 -1.29 40.61
CA THR A 37 -13.19 -1.60 39.24
C THR A 37 -12.39 -0.76 38.25
N VAL A 38 -11.75 -1.43 37.29
CA VAL A 38 -11.02 -0.78 36.21
C VAL A 38 -12.01 -0.06 35.29
N PRO A 39 -11.86 1.26 35.06
CA PRO A 39 -12.71 1.99 34.13
C PRO A 39 -12.43 1.55 32.69
N ASP A 40 -13.41 1.79 31.82
CA ASP A 40 -13.18 1.76 30.38
C ASP A 40 -12.48 3.06 29.98
N LEU A 41 -11.34 2.92 29.31
CA LEU A 41 -10.51 4.01 28.82
C LEU A 41 -10.46 4.02 27.29
N SER A 42 -11.18 3.12 26.62
CA SER A 42 -11.19 3.01 25.16
C SER A 42 -11.53 4.35 24.51
N GLU A 43 -10.83 4.71 23.43
CA GLU A 43 -11.01 5.95 22.67
C GLU A 43 -10.76 7.24 23.47
N THR A 44 -10.32 7.13 24.72
CA THR A 44 -10.10 8.27 25.61
C THR A 44 -8.69 8.84 25.41
N SER A 45 -8.55 10.17 25.48
CA SER A 45 -7.24 10.84 25.38
C SER A 45 -6.36 10.56 26.59
N ILE A 46 -5.04 10.52 26.41
CA ILE A 46 -4.09 10.26 27.50
C ILE A 46 -4.20 11.25 28.68
N GLU A 47 -4.56 12.51 28.40
CA GLU A 47 -4.74 13.55 29.43
C GLU A 47 -5.97 13.29 30.29
N GLU A 48 -7.05 12.83 29.67
CA GLU A 48 -8.26 12.44 30.37
C GLU A 48 -8.06 11.13 31.16
N VAL A 49 -7.37 10.15 30.57
CA VAL A 49 -6.97 8.89 31.23
C VAL A 49 -6.19 9.16 32.51
N LYS A 50 -5.21 10.06 32.47
CA LYS A 50 -4.43 10.49 33.64
C LYS A 50 -5.34 11.02 34.76
N SER A 51 -6.35 11.81 34.40
CA SER A 51 -7.31 12.37 35.35
C SER A 51 -8.24 11.30 35.93
N ILE A 52 -8.75 10.39 35.10
CA ILE A 52 -9.63 9.28 35.50
C ILE A 52 -8.91 8.34 36.48
N LEU A 53 -7.70 7.89 36.11
CA LEU A 53 -6.94 6.92 36.90
C LEU A 53 -6.41 7.52 38.20
N LYS A 54 -6.01 8.80 38.21
CA LYS A 54 -5.63 9.50 39.44
C LYS A 54 -6.79 9.55 40.44
N LYS A 55 -8.02 9.84 39.99
CA LYS A 55 -9.23 9.81 40.85
C LYS A 55 -9.50 8.42 41.42
N LYS A 56 -9.23 7.37 40.63
CA LYS A 56 -9.39 5.95 41.03
C LYS A 56 -8.18 5.39 41.79
N LYS A 57 -7.14 6.18 42.10
CA LYS A 57 -5.89 5.72 42.74
C LYS A 57 -5.21 4.55 41.98
N LEU A 58 -5.33 4.57 40.66
CA LEU A 58 -4.65 3.67 39.72
C LEU A 58 -3.50 4.41 39.03
N ARG A 59 -2.56 3.64 38.48
CA ARG A 59 -1.45 4.16 37.67
C ARG A 59 -1.64 3.70 36.22
N TYR A 60 -0.98 4.35 35.28
CA TYR A 60 -0.89 3.85 33.91
C TYR A 60 0.56 3.84 33.42
N GLU A 61 0.77 3.03 32.39
CA GLU A 61 1.99 2.98 31.61
C GLU A 61 1.60 2.70 30.16
N VAL A 62 2.22 3.42 29.22
CA VAL A 62 2.05 3.15 27.79
C VAL A 62 2.96 1.98 27.46
N ALA A 63 2.35 0.82 27.20
CA ALA A 63 3.08 -0.41 26.92
C ALA A 63 3.46 -0.53 25.44
N ASP A 64 2.62 -0.01 24.55
CA ASP A 64 2.83 -0.07 23.11
C ASP A 64 2.07 1.05 22.39
N THR A 65 2.40 1.24 21.11
CA THR A 65 1.73 2.18 20.20
C THR A 65 1.29 1.45 18.95
N SER A 66 0.05 1.68 18.51
CA SER A 66 -0.46 1.17 17.24
C SER A 66 -1.12 2.30 16.45
N TYR A 67 -1.35 2.13 15.16
CA TYR A 67 -1.97 3.16 14.33
C TYR A 67 -3.36 2.74 13.87
N ASN A 68 -4.34 3.61 14.13
CA ASN A 68 -5.69 3.51 13.65
C ASN A 68 -6.14 4.87 13.08
N GLU A 69 -6.49 4.88 11.80
CA GLU A 69 -6.93 6.07 11.04
C GLU A 69 -8.20 6.71 11.62
N THR A 70 -9.05 5.95 12.33
CA THR A 70 -10.33 6.46 12.85
C THR A 70 -10.21 7.12 14.22
N LEU A 71 -9.09 6.95 14.91
CA LEU A 71 -8.87 7.47 16.26
C LEU A 71 -7.93 8.68 16.23
N PRO A 72 -8.10 9.65 17.15
CA PRO A 72 -7.13 10.73 17.28
C PRO A 72 -5.81 10.21 17.88
N ALA A 73 -4.72 10.93 17.62
CA ALA A 73 -3.42 10.63 18.20
C ALA A 73 -3.48 10.64 19.73
N GLY A 74 -2.84 9.66 20.36
CA GLY A 74 -2.80 9.50 21.82
C GLY A 74 -4.09 8.97 22.46
N ALA A 75 -5.11 8.63 21.66
CA ALA A 75 -6.28 7.90 22.16
C ALA A 75 -5.91 6.46 22.55
N VAL A 76 -6.54 5.92 23.59
CA VAL A 76 -6.33 4.52 23.98
C VAL A 76 -7.03 3.59 22.98
N ILE A 77 -6.24 2.69 22.37
CA ILE A 77 -6.70 1.61 21.50
C ILE A 77 -7.06 0.38 22.34
N ASP A 78 -6.20 0.02 23.29
CA ASP A 78 -6.43 -1.12 24.17
C ASP A 78 -5.89 -0.85 25.58
N GLN A 79 -6.44 -1.57 26.55
CA GLN A 79 -6.00 -1.55 27.93
C GLN A 79 -5.90 -2.95 28.52
N ASN A 80 -4.95 -3.11 29.45
CA ASN A 80 -4.80 -4.29 30.26
C ASN A 80 -4.48 -3.89 31.72
N PRO A 81 -5.29 -4.28 32.72
CA PRO A 81 -6.47 -5.15 32.66
C PRO A 81 -7.66 -4.58 31.89
N LYS A 82 -8.51 -5.49 31.37
CA LYS A 82 -9.72 -5.13 30.61
C LYS A 82 -10.71 -4.34 31.48
N PRO A 83 -11.58 -3.53 30.86
CA PRO A 83 -12.61 -2.79 31.58
C PRO A 83 -13.43 -3.70 32.53
N ASN A 84 -13.91 -3.13 33.63
CA ASN A 84 -14.68 -3.82 34.68
C ASN A 84 -13.94 -4.89 35.49
N SER A 85 -12.66 -5.15 35.20
CA SER A 85 -11.81 -6.02 36.01
C SER A 85 -11.64 -5.47 37.42
N GLN A 86 -11.43 -6.35 38.41
CA GLN A 86 -11.19 -5.97 39.80
C GLN A 86 -9.69 -5.98 40.10
N VAL A 87 -9.14 -4.83 40.50
CA VAL A 87 -7.70 -4.69 40.79
C VAL A 87 -7.45 -4.05 42.15
N LYS A 88 -6.27 -4.28 42.73
CA LYS A 88 -5.86 -3.56 43.94
C LYS A 88 -5.50 -2.11 43.63
N GLN A 89 -5.49 -1.26 44.65
CA GLN A 89 -5.03 0.13 44.52
C GLN A 89 -3.59 0.18 44.01
N LYS A 90 -3.23 1.27 43.32
CA LYS A 90 -1.90 1.48 42.71
C LYS A 90 -1.53 0.45 41.62
N ARG A 91 -2.47 -0.39 41.18
CA ARG A 91 -2.27 -1.24 40.00
C ARG A 91 -1.97 -0.35 38.79
N THR A 92 -0.99 -0.76 38.00
CA THR A 92 -0.66 -0.15 36.71
C THR A 92 -1.58 -0.74 35.65
N ILE A 93 -2.27 0.14 34.92
CA ILE A 93 -3.03 -0.18 33.70
C ILE A 93 -2.09 0.06 32.52
N TYR A 94 -1.80 -1.00 31.78
CA TYR A 94 -1.01 -0.92 30.56
C TYR A 94 -1.91 -0.51 29.41
N LEU A 95 -1.48 0.49 28.65
CA LEU A 95 -2.25 1.06 27.56
C LEU A 95 -1.51 0.85 26.24
N VAL A 96 -2.26 0.47 25.21
CA VAL A 96 -1.86 0.62 23.82
C VAL A 96 -2.51 1.89 23.32
N ILE A 97 -1.71 2.85 22.86
CA ILE A 97 -2.23 4.15 22.40
C ILE A 97 -2.11 4.29 20.89
N ASN A 98 -2.92 5.18 20.33
CA ASN A 98 -2.87 5.51 18.92
C ASN A 98 -1.67 6.41 18.61
N SER A 99 -0.84 5.97 17.67
CA SER A 99 0.28 6.72 17.13
C SER A 99 -0.23 7.93 16.34
N ASP A 100 0.54 9.01 16.36
CA ASP A 100 0.27 10.20 15.56
C ASP A 100 0.55 9.96 14.07
N THR A 101 1.58 9.15 13.78
CA THR A 101 2.00 8.85 12.41
C THR A 101 1.63 7.42 12.01
N PRO A 102 1.16 7.20 10.76
CA PRO A 102 1.04 5.87 10.18
C PRO A 102 2.35 5.09 10.24
N PRO A 103 2.31 3.75 10.28
CA PRO A 103 3.53 2.96 10.22
C PRO A 103 4.21 3.12 8.85
N PRO A 104 5.55 3.08 8.80
CA PRO A 104 6.26 3.03 7.54
C PRO A 104 6.04 1.68 6.83
N VAL A 105 6.02 1.72 5.51
CA VAL A 105 5.97 0.58 4.60
C VAL A 105 7.08 0.71 3.57
N SER A 106 7.57 -0.42 3.08
CA SER A 106 8.61 -0.43 2.05
C SER A 106 8.02 -0.13 0.69
N MET A 107 8.69 0.74 -0.06
CA MET A 107 8.37 1.07 -1.44
C MET A 107 8.50 -0.19 -2.32
N PRO A 108 7.44 -0.63 -3.02
CA PRO A 108 7.56 -1.72 -4.00
C PRO A 108 8.40 -1.29 -5.20
N ASP A 109 8.91 -2.27 -5.94
CA ASP A 109 9.53 -2.01 -7.24
C ASP A 109 8.45 -1.92 -8.31
N LEU A 110 8.30 -0.74 -8.91
CA LEU A 110 7.31 -0.48 -9.94
C LEU A 110 7.94 -0.38 -11.34
N VAL A 111 9.25 -0.24 -11.44
CA VAL A 111 9.94 -0.04 -12.73
C VAL A 111 9.70 -1.27 -13.61
N ASP A 112 9.53 -1.03 -14.92
CA ASP A 112 9.22 -2.05 -15.93
C ASP A 112 7.88 -2.79 -15.74
N THR A 113 7.03 -2.34 -14.80
CA THR A 113 5.67 -2.87 -14.64
C THR A 113 4.64 -2.04 -15.40
N SER A 114 3.54 -2.67 -15.82
CA SER A 114 2.40 -1.92 -16.35
C SER A 114 1.77 -1.03 -15.28
N VAL A 115 1.20 0.12 -15.66
CA VAL A 115 0.49 1.02 -14.72
C VAL A 115 -0.57 0.30 -13.87
N ARG A 116 -1.25 -0.70 -14.46
CA ARG A 116 -2.26 -1.51 -13.76
C ARG A 116 -1.64 -2.41 -12.70
N GLN A 117 -0.49 -3.01 -13.00
CA GLN A 117 0.25 -3.82 -12.03
C GLN A 117 0.83 -2.94 -10.92
N ALA A 118 1.37 -1.77 -11.27
CA ALA A 118 1.89 -0.82 -10.31
C ALA A 118 0.83 -0.37 -9.29
N GLU A 119 -0.40 -0.12 -9.75
CA GLU A 119 -1.53 0.22 -8.88
C GLU A 119 -1.85 -0.90 -7.87
N ILE A 120 -1.80 -2.16 -8.32
CA ILE A 120 -2.01 -3.33 -7.45
C ILE A 120 -0.88 -3.46 -6.42
N LEU A 121 0.38 -3.32 -6.86
CA LEU A 121 1.55 -3.40 -5.97
C LEU A 121 1.51 -2.32 -4.90
N LEU A 122 1.23 -1.08 -5.27
CA LEU A 122 1.07 0.03 -4.32
C LEU A 122 -0.04 -0.26 -3.31
N LYS A 123 -1.22 -0.67 -3.79
CA LYS A 123 -2.36 -0.98 -2.92
C LYS A 123 -2.04 -2.10 -1.92
N ASN A 124 -1.37 -3.16 -2.36
CA ASN A 124 -0.96 -4.28 -1.50
C ASN A 124 0.06 -3.86 -0.45
N SER A 125 0.95 -2.92 -0.77
CA SER A 125 1.88 -2.31 0.19
C SER A 125 1.22 -1.25 1.09
N GLY A 126 -0.08 -0.98 0.95
CA GLY A 126 -0.78 0.06 1.71
C GLY A 126 -0.46 1.49 1.26
N LEU A 127 0.08 1.66 0.06
CA LEU A 127 0.32 2.94 -0.62
C LEU A 127 -0.77 3.20 -1.66
N ARG A 128 -0.78 4.39 -2.23
CA ARG A 128 -1.75 4.82 -3.25
C ARG A 128 -1.03 5.31 -4.49
N LEU A 129 -1.61 5.06 -5.66
CA LEU A 129 -1.13 5.66 -6.89
C LEU A 129 -1.44 7.17 -6.90
N GLY A 130 -0.43 7.97 -7.22
CA GLY A 130 -0.50 9.42 -7.36
C GLY A 130 -0.68 9.86 -8.81
N GLU A 131 0.01 10.93 -9.18
CA GLU A 131 0.01 11.49 -10.52
C GLU A 131 0.68 10.56 -11.54
N ARG A 132 0.13 10.54 -12.75
CA ARG A 132 0.68 9.80 -13.89
C ARG A 132 1.20 10.82 -14.90
N THR A 133 2.50 10.83 -15.09
CA THR A 133 3.14 11.65 -16.12
C THR A 133 3.64 10.76 -17.24
N TYR A 134 3.75 11.28 -18.45
CA TYR A 134 4.18 10.52 -19.62
C TYR A 134 5.43 11.14 -20.22
N ARG A 135 6.35 10.28 -20.67
CA ARG A 135 7.55 10.69 -21.42
C ARG A 135 7.73 9.82 -22.67
N PRO A 136 8.40 10.36 -23.73
CA PRO A 136 8.70 9.63 -24.95
C PRO A 136 9.42 8.31 -24.68
N ASP A 137 8.74 7.18 -24.88
CA ASP A 137 9.31 5.83 -24.71
C ASP A 137 8.44 4.78 -25.41
N ILE A 138 9.05 3.84 -26.12
CA ILE A 138 8.35 2.79 -26.89
C ILE A 138 7.41 1.91 -26.03
N ALA A 139 7.69 1.77 -24.73
CA ALA A 139 6.95 0.94 -23.79
C ALA A 139 5.71 1.69 -23.25
N LYS A 140 4.66 1.70 -24.06
CA LYS A 140 3.39 2.37 -23.70
C LYS A 140 2.81 1.83 -22.37
N ASP A 141 2.42 2.76 -21.50
CA ASP A 141 1.78 2.48 -20.20
C ASP A 141 2.66 1.65 -19.22
N VAL A 142 3.96 1.55 -19.49
CA VAL A 142 4.96 0.93 -18.61
C VAL A 142 5.60 2.01 -17.75
N VAL A 143 5.79 1.70 -16.47
CA VAL A 143 6.45 2.59 -15.51
C VAL A 143 7.94 2.67 -15.80
N LEU A 144 8.40 3.86 -16.16
CA LEU A 144 9.80 4.20 -16.38
C LEU A 144 10.46 4.68 -15.09
N GLU A 145 9.70 5.40 -14.24
CA GLU A 145 10.20 5.97 -13.00
C GLU A 145 9.09 6.07 -11.95
N GLN A 146 9.47 5.90 -10.69
CA GLN A 146 8.59 6.07 -9.53
C GLN A 146 9.11 7.23 -8.66
N LEU A 147 8.18 8.09 -8.22
CA LEU A 147 8.49 9.34 -7.55
C LEU A 147 7.73 9.44 -6.23
N TYR A 148 8.39 9.97 -5.22
CA TYR A 148 7.78 10.34 -3.95
C TYR A 148 8.09 11.82 -3.65
N LYS A 149 7.04 12.63 -3.47
CA LYS A 149 7.16 14.08 -3.25
C LYS A 149 8.00 14.79 -4.34
N GLY A 150 7.80 14.38 -5.59
CA GLY A 150 8.49 14.93 -6.76
C GLY A 150 9.96 14.52 -6.89
N GLN A 151 10.45 13.57 -6.10
CA GLN A 151 11.82 13.06 -6.17
C GLN A 151 11.84 11.55 -6.47
N PRO A 152 12.86 11.05 -7.20
CA PRO A 152 13.01 9.61 -7.44
C PRO A 152 13.13 8.83 -6.14
N ILE A 153 12.39 7.71 -6.05
CA ILE A 153 12.42 6.83 -4.88
C ILE A 153 12.75 5.39 -5.28
N LYS A 154 13.56 4.69 -4.49
CA LYS A 154 13.99 3.32 -4.82
C LYS A 154 13.11 2.29 -4.14
N ALA A 155 13.05 1.10 -4.74
CA ALA A 155 12.44 -0.05 -4.08
C ALA A 155 13.14 -0.30 -2.72
N GLY A 156 12.34 -0.57 -1.69
CA GLY A 156 12.82 -0.77 -0.31
C GLY A 156 12.89 0.49 0.55
N ASP A 157 12.84 1.69 -0.04
CA ASP A 157 12.80 2.94 0.73
C ASP A 157 11.53 3.01 1.59
N GLN A 158 11.61 3.67 2.74
CA GLN A 158 10.50 3.73 3.71
C GLN A 158 9.57 4.90 3.40
N ILE A 159 8.28 4.60 3.28
CA ILE A 159 7.21 5.57 3.03
C ILE A 159 6.12 5.36 4.08
N LEU A 160 5.47 6.42 4.53
CA LEU A 160 4.33 6.26 5.45
C LEU A 160 3.16 5.58 4.73
N LYS A 161 2.51 4.63 5.41
CA LYS A 161 1.30 3.98 4.89
C LYS A 161 0.24 5.04 4.53
N GLY A 162 -0.43 4.84 3.40
CA GLY A 162 -1.49 5.73 2.89
C GLY A 162 -0.98 6.87 2.00
N GLU A 163 0.33 7.09 1.94
CA GLU A 163 0.94 8.08 1.05
C GLU A 163 0.77 7.73 -0.43
N ARG A 164 0.95 8.75 -1.28
CA ARG A 164 0.87 8.63 -2.73
C ARG A 164 2.27 8.52 -3.35
N VAL A 165 2.38 7.70 -4.38
CA VAL A 165 3.57 7.56 -5.22
C VAL A 165 3.17 7.91 -6.64
N ASP A 166 3.84 8.90 -7.22
CA ASP A 166 3.64 9.31 -8.60
C ASP A 166 4.46 8.40 -9.53
N VAL A 167 3.98 8.18 -10.74
CA VAL A 167 4.66 7.35 -11.73
C VAL A 167 4.86 8.11 -13.03
N VAL A 168 6.01 7.86 -13.65
CA VAL A 168 6.30 8.30 -15.00
C VAL A 168 6.18 7.10 -15.92
N LEU A 169 5.34 7.23 -16.93
CA LEU A 169 4.97 6.19 -17.87
C LEU A 169 5.55 6.47 -19.26
N GLY A 170 5.78 5.41 -20.03
CA GLY A 170 6.04 5.54 -21.46
C GLY A 170 4.76 5.90 -22.22
N ASP A 171 4.86 6.85 -23.15
CA ASP A 171 3.75 7.23 -24.05
C ASP A 171 3.66 6.37 -25.32
N GLY A 172 4.55 5.38 -25.46
CA GLY A 172 4.68 4.56 -26.66
C GLY A 172 5.38 5.32 -27.79
N PHE A 173 4.81 5.20 -28.98
CA PHE A 173 5.23 6.01 -30.13
C PHE A 173 4.79 7.48 -30.03
N GLY A 174 4.17 7.88 -28.91
CA GLY A 174 3.87 9.25 -28.54
C GLY A 174 3.02 10.02 -29.55
N LYS A 175 3.18 11.35 -29.55
CA LYS A 175 2.62 12.30 -30.54
C LYS A 175 3.55 12.54 -31.72
N ARG A 176 4.46 11.61 -32.03
CA ARG A 176 5.38 11.76 -33.17
C ARG A 176 4.59 11.51 -34.44
N THR A 177 4.14 12.63 -34.99
CA THR A 177 3.30 12.71 -36.16
C THR A 177 4.11 12.81 -37.44
N MET A 178 3.65 12.16 -38.48
CA MET A 178 4.20 12.27 -39.83
C MET A 178 3.08 12.36 -40.86
N GLN A 179 3.40 12.94 -42.02
CA GLN A 179 2.49 12.88 -43.17
C GLN A 179 2.43 11.45 -43.69
N VAL A 180 1.28 11.08 -44.24
CA VAL A 180 1.09 9.78 -44.89
C VAL A 180 2.07 9.70 -46.07
N PRO A 181 3.04 8.77 -46.08
CA PRO A 181 3.94 8.59 -47.21
C PRO A 181 3.15 8.12 -48.45
N ASP A 182 3.62 8.52 -49.63
CA ASP A 182 3.08 8.05 -50.90
C ASP A 182 3.76 6.74 -51.29
N LEU A 183 2.96 5.68 -51.34
CA LEU A 183 3.39 4.32 -51.67
C LEU A 183 2.89 3.89 -53.05
N ILE A 184 2.02 4.69 -53.69
CA ILE A 184 1.44 4.38 -55.00
C ILE A 184 2.55 4.27 -56.05
N GLY A 185 2.53 3.18 -56.81
CA GLY A 185 3.51 2.89 -57.86
C GLY A 185 4.78 2.17 -57.38
N LEU A 186 4.99 2.02 -56.08
CA LEU A 186 6.08 1.21 -55.54
C LEU A 186 5.77 -0.29 -55.67
N GLU A 187 6.82 -1.09 -55.85
CA GLU A 187 6.71 -2.54 -55.70
C GLU A 187 6.43 -2.90 -54.23
N TYR A 188 5.78 -4.04 -54.00
CA TYR A 188 5.40 -4.46 -52.65
C TYR A 188 6.59 -4.48 -51.68
N GLN A 189 7.75 -4.99 -52.11
CA GLN A 189 8.95 -5.00 -51.25
C GLN A 189 9.44 -3.59 -50.92
N GLU A 190 9.45 -2.68 -51.88
CA GLU A 190 9.84 -1.28 -51.69
C GLU A 190 8.87 -0.55 -50.77
N ALA A 191 7.56 -0.80 -50.92
CA ALA A 191 6.53 -0.23 -50.06
C ALA A 191 6.70 -0.68 -48.60
N ILE A 192 7.04 -1.95 -48.36
CA ILE A 192 7.33 -2.43 -47.00
C ILE A 192 8.59 -1.77 -46.42
N VAL A 193 9.65 -1.61 -47.22
CA VAL A 193 10.89 -0.92 -46.78
C VAL A 193 10.59 0.55 -46.45
N ALA A 194 9.80 1.23 -47.28
CA ALA A 194 9.38 2.60 -47.03
C ALA A 194 8.57 2.72 -45.72
N LEU A 195 7.57 1.84 -45.53
CA LEU A 195 6.79 1.79 -44.28
C LEU A 195 7.69 1.60 -43.05
N GLN A 196 8.65 0.68 -43.10
CA GLN A 196 9.60 0.45 -42.01
C GLN A 196 10.50 1.66 -41.74
N ALA A 197 11.01 2.33 -42.78
CA ALA A 197 11.82 3.54 -42.64
C ALA A 197 11.04 4.67 -41.94
N TYR A 198 9.73 4.72 -42.16
CA TYR A 198 8.82 5.65 -41.49
C TYR A 198 8.30 5.13 -40.13
N SER A 199 8.77 3.97 -39.65
CA SER A 199 8.27 3.32 -38.42
C SER A 199 6.74 3.10 -38.46
N LEU A 200 6.19 2.85 -39.64
CA LEU A 200 4.79 2.51 -39.89
C LEU A 200 4.65 1.00 -40.15
N ASN A 201 3.47 0.46 -39.88
CA ASN A 201 3.19 -0.95 -40.09
C ASN A 201 2.38 -1.17 -41.39
N PRO A 202 2.55 -2.28 -42.11
CA PRO A 202 1.57 -2.67 -43.13
C PRO A 202 0.25 -3.03 -42.44
N GLY A 203 -0.84 -2.43 -42.92
CA GLY A 203 -2.19 -2.75 -42.49
C GLY A 203 -2.76 -3.93 -43.26
N LYS A 204 -3.97 -3.76 -43.79
CA LYS A 204 -4.59 -4.70 -44.70
C LYS A 204 -3.87 -4.66 -46.06
N VAL A 205 -3.36 -5.81 -46.48
CA VAL A 205 -2.78 -6.00 -47.81
C VAL A 205 -3.80 -6.74 -48.69
N VAL A 206 -4.35 -6.06 -49.70
CA VAL A 206 -5.34 -6.62 -50.63
C VAL A 206 -4.68 -6.80 -51.99
N PHE A 207 -4.79 -7.97 -52.58
CA PHE A 207 -4.24 -8.26 -53.91
C PHE A 207 -5.39 -8.53 -54.89
N ASP A 208 -5.48 -7.73 -55.95
CA ASP A 208 -6.46 -7.88 -57.02
C ASP A 208 -5.84 -8.69 -58.17
N GLY A 209 -5.98 -10.02 -58.11
CA GLY A 209 -5.49 -10.90 -59.17
C GLY A 209 -5.46 -12.39 -58.80
N ASN A 210 -5.53 -13.24 -59.83
CA ASN A 210 -5.39 -14.70 -59.73
C ASN A 210 -3.92 -15.18 -59.63
N SER A 211 -2.97 -14.27 -59.44
CA SER A 211 -1.53 -14.56 -59.37
C SER A 211 -1.10 -14.96 -57.95
N THR A 212 -0.11 -15.86 -57.86
CA THR A 212 0.38 -16.44 -56.61
C THR A 212 1.57 -15.66 -56.02
N GLU A 213 2.15 -14.71 -56.76
CA GLU A 213 3.39 -14.04 -56.39
C GLU A 213 3.15 -12.55 -56.08
N ARG A 214 3.33 -12.22 -54.79
CA ARG A 214 3.11 -10.87 -54.24
C ARG A 214 4.37 -10.00 -54.31
N ALA A 215 5.53 -10.58 -54.61
CA ALA A 215 6.82 -9.90 -54.53
C ALA A 215 6.93 -8.77 -55.58
N ASP A 216 6.44 -9.05 -56.79
CA ASP A 216 6.52 -8.13 -57.92
C ASP A 216 5.21 -7.35 -58.10
N ALA A 217 4.33 -7.33 -57.10
CA ALA A 217 3.07 -6.61 -57.19
C ALA A 217 3.28 -5.11 -56.94
N ILE A 218 2.55 -4.26 -57.66
CA ILE A 218 2.63 -2.80 -57.54
C ILE A 218 1.46 -2.30 -56.69
N VAL A 219 1.73 -1.33 -55.81
CA VAL A 219 0.70 -0.62 -55.04
C VAL A 219 -0.10 0.32 -55.96
N ILE A 220 -1.39 0.06 -56.11
CA ILE A 220 -2.31 0.89 -56.90
C ILE A 220 -3.16 1.83 -56.04
N ASP A 221 -3.36 1.48 -54.78
CA ASP A 221 -4.12 2.29 -53.85
C ASP A 221 -3.62 2.06 -52.42
N GLN A 222 -3.85 3.06 -51.57
CA GLN A 222 -3.50 3.00 -50.16
C GLN A 222 -4.56 3.71 -49.31
N SER A 223 -4.79 3.19 -48.11
CA SER A 223 -5.65 3.83 -47.12
C SER A 223 -4.90 3.95 -45.79
N PRO A 224 -4.69 5.18 -45.29
CA PRO A 224 -5.10 6.48 -45.85
C PRO A 224 -4.29 6.90 -47.09
N SER A 225 -4.90 7.74 -47.94
CA SER A 225 -4.22 8.38 -49.08
C SER A 225 -3.18 9.40 -48.62
N SER A 226 -2.04 9.46 -49.30
CA SER A 226 -0.97 10.47 -49.12
C SER A 226 -1.49 11.91 -49.24
N SER A 227 -2.48 12.14 -50.11
CA SER A 227 -3.11 13.45 -50.35
C SER A 227 -4.19 13.85 -49.34
N SER A 228 -4.58 12.96 -48.42
CA SER A 228 -5.71 13.18 -47.51
C SER A 228 -5.47 14.31 -46.47
N GLY A 229 -4.23 14.77 -46.33
CA GLY A 229 -3.80 15.67 -45.25
C GLY A 229 -3.85 15.02 -43.87
N LYS A 230 -4.12 13.70 -43.80
CA LYS A 230 -4.08 12.95 -42.55
C LYS A 230 -2.64 12.90 -42.03
N ILE A 231 -2.55 12.93 -40.71
CA ILE A 231 -1.31 12.82 -39.97
C ILE A 231 -1.34 11.49 -39.23
N LEU A 232 -0.30 10.68 -39.38
CA LEU A 232 -0.14 9.38 -38.72
C LEU A 232 0.80 9.49 -37.54
N ASN A 233 0.52 8.75 -36.49
CA ASN A 233 1.50 8.49 -35.44
C ASN A 233 2.43 7.36 -35.88
N MET A 234 3.68 7.38 -35.41
CA MET A 234 4.57 6.22 -35.53
C MET A 234 3.87 4.96 -34.99
N GLY A 235 4.05 3.83 -35.68
CA GLY A 235 3.40 2.55 -35.40
C GLY A 235 1.99 2.39 -35.96
N GLU A 236 1.37 3.44 -36.52
CA GLU A 236 0.11 3.30 -37.26
C GLU A 236 0.31 2.50 -38.54
N SER A 237 -0.79 1.93 -39.03
CA SER A 237 -0.79 1.09 -40.22
C SER A 237 -1.35 1.79 -41.46
N ILE A 238 -0.81 1.44 -42.62
CA ILE A 238 -1.37 1.82 -43.93
C ILE A 238 -1.81 0.55 -44.65
N ASP A 239 -3.07 0.51 -45.04
CA ASP A 239 -3.62 -0.54 -45.90
C ASP A 239 -3.13 -0.29 -47.34
N ILE A 240 -2.72 -1.33 -48.04
CA ILE A 240 -2.22 -1.26 -49.41
C ILE A 240 -2.98 -2.23 -50.31
N TYR A 241 -3.31 -1.76 -51.50
CA TYR A 241 -4.00 -2.52 -52.53
C TYR A 241 -3.05 -2.70 -53.70
N LEU A 242 -2.92 -3.95 -54.13
CA LEU A 242 -1.87 -4.41 -55.02
C LEU A 242 -2.48 -4.96 -56.31
N THR A 243 -1.77 -4.77 -57.43
CA THR A 243 -2.07 -5.40 -58.72
C THR A 243 -0.81 -6.10 -59.25
N PRO A 244 -0.93 -7.16 -60.08
CA PRO A 244 0.24 -7.74 -60.76
C PRO A 244 0.97 -6.68 -61.59
N ASN A 245 2.30 -6.66 -61.54
CA ASN A 245 3.08 -5.78 -62.40
C ASN A 245 2.87 -6.19 -63.88
N PRO A 246 2.36 -5.30 -64.74
CA PRO A 246 2.16 -5.61 -66.16
C PRO A 246 3.49 -5.70 -66.94
N GLU A 247 4.61 -5.27 -66.36
CA GLU A 247 5.94 -5.25 -66.98
C GLU A 247 6.88 -6.38 -66.50
N SER A 248 6.42 -7.24 -65.58
CA SER A 248 7.17 -8.41 -65.06
C SER A 248 6.99 -9.67 -65.91
#